data_AF-A0A6B0RK17-F1
#
_entry.id   AF-A0A6B0RK17-F1
#
_cell.length_a   1.000
_cell.length_b   1.000
_cell.length_c   1.000
_cell.angle_alpha   90.00
_cell.angle_beta   90.00
_cell.angle_gamma   90.00
#
_symmetry.space_group_name_H-M   'P 1'
#
loop_
_entity.id
_entity.type
_entity.pdbx_description
1 polymer ?
#
loop_
_entity_poly.entity_id
_entity_poly.type
_entity_poly.pdbx_seq_one_letter_code
_entity_poly.pdbx_strand_id
1 'polypeptide(L)'
;MESFFCGRSTGYCTLRYVFVMTFTLDDGLDVLEAYLVNSEKFFQIPASEVLINDNLQPSVDMNMDIFCPPGAKVDASPWLECLIKSYNVSRMEQQTCYQISDTTVADDVI
;
A
#
# COMPACT_ATOMS: atom_id res chain seq x y z
N MET A 1 15.78 -2.11 -8.48
CA MET A 1 16.73 -0.99 -8.48
C MET A 1 16.36 -0.12 -7.29
N GLU A 2 16.91 -0.40 -6.12
CA GLU A 2 16.63 0.37 -4.90
C GLU A 2 17.45 1.65 -4.93
N SER A 3 16.82 2.74 -5.34
CA SER A 3 17.41 4.06 -5.25
C SER A 3 17.28 4.56 -3.81
N PHE A 4 18.27 4.27 -2.97
CA PHE A 4 18.43 4.99 -1.71
C PHE A 4 18.70 6.47 -2.05
N PHE A 5 17.80 7.37 -1.64
CA PHE A 5 18.03 8.81 -1.76
C PHE A 5 19.08 9.23 -0.73
N CYS A 6 20.35 9.23 -1.15
CA CYS A 6 21.45 9.77 -0.37
C CYS A 6 21.39 11.30 -0.38
N GLY A 7 21.17 11.91 0.79
CA GLY A 7 21.32 13.36 0.97
C GLY A 7 22.77 13.77 0.74
N ARG A 8 23.02 14.61 -0.27
CA ARG A 8 24.34 14.90 -0.87
C ARG A 8 25.38 15.60 0.03
N SER A 9 25.28 15.61 1.35
CA SER A 9 26.21 16.36 2.20
C SER A 9 26.68 15.70 3.49
N THR A 10 26.01 14.66 4.00
CA THR A 10 26.36 14.06 5.30
C THR A 10 26.85 12.62 5.23
N GLY A 11 26.76 11.96 4.06
CA GLY A 11 27.21 10.57 3.89
C GLY A 11 26.34 9.51 4.56
N TYR A 12 25.23 9.92 5.20
CA TYR A 12 24.24 9.00 5.77
C TYR A 12 23.03 8.88 4.84
N CYS A 13 22.61 7.65 4.57
CA CYS A 13 21.33 7.36 3.93
C CYS A 13 20.23 7.34 5.00
N THR A 14 19.25 8.23 4.91
CA THR A 14 18.09 8.18 5.80
C THR A 14 17.14 7.08 5.36
N LEU A 15 16.67 6.28 6.32
CA LEU A 15 15.57 5.36 6.08
C LEU A 15 14.28 6.16 5.91
N ARG A 16 13.38 5.63 5.07
CA ARG A 16 12.06 6.23 4.85
C ARG A 16 11.00 5.33 5.46
N TYR A 17 10.12 5.92 6.27
CA TYR A 17 8.93 5.23 6.76
C TYR A 17 7.97 4.98 5.60
N VAL A 18 7.46 3.75 5.53
CA VAL A 18 6.51 3.30 4.52
C VAL A 18 5.52 2.31 5.14
N PHE A 19 4.26 2.37 4.71
CA PHE A 19 3.33 1.27 4.84
C PHE A 19 3.75 0.17 3.88
N VAL A 20 3.84 -1.06 4.39
CA VAL A 20 4.10 -2.27 3.60
C VAL A 20 2.95 -3.23 3.84
N MET A 21 2.19 -3.51 2.79
CA MET A 21 1.04 -4.42 2.84
C MET A 21 0.99 -5.31 1.60
N THR A 22 0.34 -6.46 1.72
CA THR A 22 0.01 -7.32 0.58
C THR A 22 -1.51 -7.31 0.41
N PHE A 23 -1.97 -6.83 -0.74
CA PHE A 23 -3.38 -6.86 -1.14
C PHE A 23 -3.63 -8.10 -1.98
N THR A 24 -4.66 -8.85 -1.63
CA THR A 24 -5.21 -9.91 -2.46
C THR A 24 -6.40 -9.32 -3.20
N LEU A 25 -6.20 -8.94 -4.46
CA LEU A 25 -7.22 -8.31 -5.29
C LEU A 25 -8.02 -9.39 -6.02
N ASP A 26 -9.34 -9.35 -5.92
CA ASP A 26 -10.26 -10.30 -6.55
C ASP A 26 -11.29 -9.51 -7.35
N ASP A 27 -11.35 -9.76 -8.66
CA ASP A 27 -12.30 -9.11 -9.57
C ASP A 27 -13.51 -10.01 -9.91
N GLY A 28 -13.64 -11.15 -9.25
CA GLY A 28 -14.64 -12.17 -9.50
C GLY A 28 -14.26 -13.18 -10.59
N LEU A 29 -13.16 -12.95 -11.32
CA LEU A 29 -12.63 -13.90 -12.31
C LEU A 29 -11.36 -14.58 -11.80
N ASP A 30 -10.44 -13.80 -11.23
CA ASP A 30 -9.18 -14.31 -10.70
C ASP A 30 -8.67 -13.45 -9.53
N VAL A 31 -7.64 -13.97 -8.87
CA VAL A 31 -7.01 -13.35 -7.71
C VAL A 31 -5.58 -12.93 -8.03
N LEU A 32 -5.21 -11.71 -7.62
CA LEU A 32 -3.89 -11.14 -7.81
C LEU A 32 -3.30 -10.64 -6.49
N GLU A 33 -2.10 -11.11 -6.14
CA GLU A 33 -1.33 -10.55 -5.03
C GLU A 33 -0.54 -9.31 -5.49
N ALA A 34 -0.82 -8.16 -4.88
CA ALA A 34 -0.14 -6.91 -5.17
C ALA A 34 0.41 -6.27 -3.88
N TYR A 35 1.67 -5.83 -3.92
CA TYR A 35 2.29 -5.13 -2.81
C TYR A 35 1.90 -3.66 -2.79
N LEU A 36 1.67 -3.12 -1.60
CA LEU A 36 1.64 -1.68 -1.34
C LEU A 36 2.92 -1.32 -0.59
N VAL A 37 3.75 -0.45 -1.19
CA VAL A 37 4.88 0.20 -0.52
C VAL A 37 4.70 1.69 -0.69
N ASN A 38 4.20 2.37 0.35
CA ASN A 38 3.76 3.75 0.24
C ASN A 38 4.10 4.58 1.48
N SER A 39 4.62 5.79 1.30
CA SER A 39 4.97 6.65 2.44
C SER A 39 3.84 7.54 2.93
N GLU A 40 2.83 7.83 2.10
CA GLU A 40 1.83 8.85 2.37
C GLU A 40 0.62 8.76 1.43
N LYS A 41 0.88 8.83 0.12
CA LYS A 41 -0.12 9.02 -0.95
C LYS A 41 -1.32 8.06 -0.91
N PHE A 42 -1.14 6.80 -0.49
CA PHE A 42 -2.24 5.82 -0.55
C PHE A 42 -3.33 6.15 0.47
N PHE A 43 -2.97 6.26 1.75
CA PHE A 43 -3.90 6.57 2.84
C PHE A 43 -4.08 8.07 3.10
N GLN A 44 -3.32 8.92 2.38
CA GLN A 44 -3.19 10.34 2.68
C GLN A 44 -2.70 10.62 4.12
N ILE A 45 -1.93 9.67 4.69
CA ILE A 45 -1.40 9.72 6.06
C ILE A 45 0.12 9.51 6.00
N PRO A 46 0.95 10.39 6.57
CA PRO A 46 2.40 10.18 6.60
C PRO A 46 2.76 8.94 7.43
N ALA A 47 3.40 7.95 6.81
CA ALA A 47 3.85 6.73 7.48
C ALA A 47 4.85 7.00 8.62
N SER A 48 5.54 8.15 8.58
CA SER A 48 6.45 8.59 9.65
C SER A 48 5.74 9.06 10.91
N GLU A 49 4.46 9.41 10.83
CA GLU A 49 3.70 10.02 11.94
C GLU A 49 2.71 9.03 12.56
N VAL A 50 2.28 8.01 11.83
CA VAL A 50 1.23 7.07 12.27
C VAL A 50 1.55 6.39 13.61
N LEU A 51 2.82 6.08 13.88
CA LEU A 51 3.23 5.38 15.11
C LEU A 51 3.32 6.29 16.35
N ILE A 52 3.33 7.61 16.16
CA ILE A 52 3.50 8.60 17.24
C ILE A 52 2.28 9.50 17.44
N ASN A 53 1.29 9.41 16.55
CA ASN A 53 0.06 10.18 16.60
C ASN A 53 -1.15 9.24 16.69
N ASP A 54 -1.71 9.14 17.90
CA ASP A 54 -2.84 8.26 18.19
C ASP A 54 -4.12 8.61 17.40
N ASN A 55 -4.19 9.80 16.79
CA ASN A 55 -5.32 10.17 15.93
C ASN A 55 -5.18 9.64 14.49
N LEU A 56 -4.00 9.17 14.08
CA LEU A 56 -3.75 8.68 12.72
C LEU A 56 -3.94 7.17 12.58
N GLN A 57 -3.67 6.39 13.64
CA GLN A 57 -3.87 4.93 13.60
C GLN A 57 -5.34 4.55 13.34
N PRO A 58 -6.33 5.15 14.02
CA PRO A 58 -7.74 4.83 13.76
C PRO A 58 -8.17 5.15 12.32
N SER A 59 -7.58 6.17 11.70
CA SER A 59 -7.88 6.50 10.30
C SER A 59 -7.37 5.43 9.34
N VAL A 60 -6.18 4.85 9.59
CA VAL A 60 -5.69 3.71 8.80
C VAL A 60 -6.58 2.49 9.02
N ASP A 61 -6.97 2.22 10.27
CA ASP A 61 -7.86 1.11 10.61
C ASP A 61 -9.22 1.25 9.91
N MET A 62 -9.84 2.44 9.98
CA MET A 62 -11.10 2.73 9.29
C MET A 62 -11.01 2.51 7.79
N ASN A 63 -9.93 2.98 7.14
CA ASN A 63 -9.73 2.74 5.71
C ASN A 63 -9.68 1.24 5.38
N MET A 64 -8.97 0.45 6.18
CA MET A 64 -8.88 -0.99 5.96
C MET A 64 -10.21 -1.71 6.24
N ASP A 65 -10.96 -1.28 7.25
CA ASP A 65 -12.30 -1.81 7.57
C ASP A 65 -13.32 -1.47 6.48
N ILE A 66 -13.16 -0.34 5.78
CA ILE A 66 -13.99 0.03 4.63
C ILE A 66 -13.71 -0.92 3.45
N PHE A 67 -12.44 -1.19 3.14
CA PHE A 67 -12.09 -2.10 2.04
C PHE A 67 -12.46 -3.55 2.33
N CYS A 68 -12.19 -4.02 3.54
CA CYS A 68 -12.39 -5.41 3.91
C CYS A 68 -12.97 -5.51 5.32
N PRO A 69 -14.28 -5.24 5.48
CA PRO A 69 -14.90 -5.32 6.78
C PRO A 69 -14.82 -6.75 7.32
N PRO A 70 -14.42 -6.95 8.59
CA PRO A 70 -14.26 -8.29 9.14
C PRO A 70 -15.52 -9.15 9.02
N GLY A 71 -15.39 -10.33 8.41
CA GLY A 71 -16.50 -11.27 8.24
C GLY A 71 -17.50 -10.91 7.14
N ALA A 72 -17.29 -9.80 6.43
CA ALA A 72 -18.02 -9.52 5.20
C ALA A 72 -17.62 -10.50 4.10
N LYS A 73 -18.55 -10.73 3.17
CA LYS A 73 -18.25 -11.45 1.94
C LYS A 73 -17.60 -10.47 0.94
N VAL A 74 -16.74 -10.99 0.07
CA VAL A 74 -16.02 -10.20 -0.95
C VAL A 74 -16.98 -9.42 -1.86
N ASP A 75 -18.16 -9.99 -2.17
CA ASP A 75 -19.19 -9.35 -3.01
C ASP A 75 -19.87 -8.14 -2.35
N ALA A 76 -19.65 -7.91 -1.05
CA ALA A 76 -20.15 -6.76 -0.31
C ALA A 76 -19.08 -5.68 -0.06
N SER A 77 -17.82 -5.94 -0.38
CA SER A 77 -16.73 -4.97 -0.27
C SER A 77 -16.76 -3.94 -1.41
N PRO A 78 -16.33 -2.69 -1.16
CA PRO A 78 -16.23 -1.70 -2.22
C PRO A 78 -15.12 -2.06 -3.22
N TRP A 79 -15.30 -1.61 -4.47
CA TRP A 79 -14.27 -1.74 -5.49
C TRP A 79 -13.10 -0.80 -5.22
N LEU A 80 -11.88 -1.33 -5.33
CA LEU A 80 -10.66 -0.52 -5.30
C LEU A 80 -10.19 -0.21 -6.72
N GLU A 81 -10.38 1.03 -7.16
CA GLU A 81 -9.76 1.53 -8.38
C GLU A 81 -8.27 1.80 -8.14
N CYS A 82 -7.38 1.06 -8.82
CA CYS A 82 -5.95 1.19 -8.60
C CYS A 82 -5.11 0.99 -9.86
N LEU A 83 -3.90 1.57 -9.85
CA LEU A 83 -2.88 1.36 -10.89
C LEU A 83 -1.84 0.36 -10.40
N ILE A 84 -1.66 -0.72 -11.16
CA ILE A 84 -0.75 -1.81 -10.81
C ILE A 84 0.43 -1.82 -11.78
N LYS A 85 1.65 -1.91 -11.25
CA LYS A 85 2.88 -2.11 -12.02
C LYS A 85 3.40 -3.52 -11.79
N SER A 86 3.62 -4.27 -12.87
CA SER A 86 4.30 -5.57 -12.82
C SER A 86 5.81 -5.39 -12.92
N TYR A 87 6.58 -6.20 -12.20
CA TYR A 87 8.03 -6.26 -12.29
C TYR A 87 8.54 -7.67 -12.05
N ASN A 88 9.66 -8.01 -12.65
CA ASN A 88 10.27 -9.32 -12.45
C ASN A 88 11.24 -9.26 -11.28
N VAL A 89 11.13 -10.24 -10.38
CA VAL A 89 12.06 -10.47 -9.29
C VAL A 89 12.80 -11.76 -9.57
N SER A 90 14.12 -11.67 -9.73
CA SER A 90 15.00 -12.82 -9.79
C SER A 90 15.46 -13.16 -8.36
N ARG A 91 14.78 -14.12 -7.71
CA ARG A 91 15.28 -14.74 -6.48
C ARG A 91 16.01 -16.03 -6.83
N MET A 92 15.32 -17.17 -6.74
CA MET A 92 15.81 -18.48 -7.19
C MET A 92 15.32 -18.80 -8.60
N GLU A 93 14.11 -18.36 -8.94
CA GLU A 93 13.52 -18.39 -10.27
C GLU A 93 12.96 -17.00 -10.60
N GLN A 94 12.68 -16.74 -11.88
CA GLN A 94 12.12 -15.47 -12.32
C GLN A 94 10.62 -15.45 -12.05
N GLN A 95 10.20 -14.63 -11.10
CA GLN A 95 8.80 -14.46 -10.71
C GLN A 95 8.33 -13.05 -11.07
N THR A 96 7.11 -12.93 -11.63
CA THR A 96 6.46 -11.64 -11.79
C THR A 96 5.74 -11.26 -10.50
N CYS A 97 6.04 -10.07 -9.99
CA CYS A 97 5.37 -9.46 -8.84
C CYS A 97 4.63 -8.21 -9.29
N TYR A 98 3.66 -7.80 -8.49
CA TYR A 98 2.79 -6.66 -8.77
C TYR A 98 2.84 -5.67 -7.60
N GLN A 99 2.82 -4.38 -7.91
CA GLN A 99 2.81 -3.33 -6.90
C GLN A 99 1.79 -2.26 -7.25
N ILE A 100 0.96 -1.89 -6.27
CA ILE A 100 0.05 -0.75 -6.34
C ILE A 100 0.90 0.53 -6.39
N SER A 101 0.60 1.39 -7.35
CA SER A 101 1.30 2.65 -7.55
C SER A 101 0.31 3.75 -7.89
N ASP A 102 0.69 5.01 -7.68
CA ASP A 102 -0.08 6.18 -8.12
C ASP A 102 -1.58 6.20 -7.78
N THR A 103 -1.96 5.49 -6.72
CA THR A 103 -3.34 5.30 -6.23
C THR A 103 -3.48 5.99 -4.88
N THR A 104 -4.65 6.59 -4.64
CA THR A 104 -5.07 7.15 -3.35
C THR A 104 -6.45 6.60 -3.01
N VAL A 105 -6.72 6.40 -1.73
CA VAL A 105 -8.09 6.15 -1.26
C VAL A 105 -8.94 7.40 -1.49
N ALA A 106 -10.16 7.22 -1.96
CA ALA A 106 -11.08 8.32 -2.23
C ALA A 106 -11.71 8.83 -0.91
N ASP A 107 -11.94 10.14 -0.82
CA ASP A 107 -12.53 10.78 0.36
C ASP A 107 -14.05 10.52 0.49
N ASP A 108 -14.68 9.93 -0.53
CA ASP A 108 -16.14 9.72 -0.61
C ASP A 108 -16.67 8.61 0.31
N VAL A 109 -15.92 8.25 1.35
CA VAL A 109 -16.43 7.41 2.43
C VAL A 109 -17.13 8.29 3.46
N ILE A 110 -18.32 8.81 3.09
CA ILE A 110 -19.26 9.49 4.00
C ILE A 110 -20.65 8.85 3.86
#